data_AF-A0A8C0VWR6-F1
#
_entry.id   AF-A0A8C0VWR6-F1
#
_cell.length_a   1.000
_cell.length_b   1.000
_cell.length_c   1.000
_cell.angle_alpha   90.00
_cell.angle_beta   90.00
_cell.angle_gamma   90.00
#
_symmetry.space_group_name_H-M   'P 1'
#
loop_
_entity.id
_entity.type
_entity.pdbx_description
1 polymer ?
#
loop_
_entity_poly.entity_id
_entity_poly.type
_entity_poly.pdbx_seq_one_letter_code
_entity_poly.pdbx_strand_id
1 'polypeptide(L)'
;GKVEFCLGTEEMHMSTPPNLSEEQFRVFSSVEKSKLPYSQLGLVISSYHQTIDVLQASNQRSLKVQALHSLGNLLIFAEKKRAAFKCWCQALDDIFRKPDVLHTWKEFGTSLTNTTNSSLLPGFKDYSEEFLSKVGIWGCLQGALISAKIAQFIKTVNVKKRINCCLLSALLFQGLLRTTLPHPKAERCYAQYEITQLLPGIELFTDSFRADICSVIASLYYIIRELHFAKHNLIVLPLLALYQYFVSGICQDLVRNLEARILKIEVLIDLGFFSEAFYELAQIFYGKNMPCSIPAGLKALGKIK
;
A
#
# COMPACT_ATOMS: atom_id res chain seq x y z
N GLY A 1 45.95 9.01 -6.43
CA GLY A 1 45.60 9.72 -5.19
C GLY A 1 44.75 8.81 -4.33
N LYS A 2 45.05 8.69 -3.04
CA LYS A 2 44.17 8.02 -2.08
C LYS A 2 42.95 8.93 -1.87
N VAL A 3 41.75 8.39 -2.11
CA VAL A 3 40.51 9.06 -1.75
C VAL A 3 40.26 8.72 -0.28
N GLU A 4 40.54 9.68 0.61
CA GLU A 4 40.13 9.58 2.00
C GLU A 4 38.64 9.85 2.09
N PHE A 5 37.89 8.89 2.62
CA PHE A 5 36.51 9.11 3.01
C PHE A 5 36.53 9.91 4.31
N CYS A 6 36.14 11.19 4.25
CA CYS A 6 35.80 11.95 5.45
C CYS A 6 34.64 11.24 6.15
N LEU A 7 34.95 10.52 7.23
CA LEU A 7 33.95 10.11 8.21
C LEU A 7 33.43 11.40 8.84
N GLY A 8 32.28 11.87 8.35
CA GLY A 8 31.59 13.01 8.96
C GLY A 8 31.38 12.75 10.45
N THR A 9 31.66 13.76 11.27
CA THR A 9 31.48 13.73 12.72
C THR A 9 30.09 13.22 13.05
N GLU A 10 29.97 12.13 13.82
CA GLU A 10 28.66 11.64 14.27
C GLU A 10 28.05 12.71 15.20
N GLU A 11 27.10 13.48 14.68
CA GLU A 11 26.34 14.41 15.49
C GLU A 11 25.45 13.64 16.47
N MET A 12 25.69 13.87 17.76
CA MET A 12 24.91 13.30 18.84
C MET A 12 23.55 13.99 18.86
N HIS A 13 22.52 13.35 18.31
CA HIS A 13 21.17 13.92 18.33
C HIS A 13 20.57 13.78 19.72
N MET A 14 20.17 14.91 20.29
CA MET A 14 19.50 14.99 21.58
C MET A 14 18.09 14.40 21.50
N SER A 15 17.55 13.96 22.65
CA SER A 15 16.20 13.38 22.75
C SER A 15 15.07 14.36 22.38
N THR A 16 15.36 15.65 22.39
CA THR A 16 14.44 16.72 22.00
C THR A 16 14.89 17.36 20.69
N PRO A 17 13.98 17.56 19.73
CA PRO A 17 14.33 18.25 18.49
C PRO A 17 14.79 19.69 18.79
N PRO A 18 15.87 20.15 18.16
CA PRO A 18 16.33 21.53 18.31
C PRO A 18 15.26 22.51 17.80
N ASN A 19 15.14 23.66 18.46
CA ASN A 19 14.27 24.73 17.98
C ASN A 19 14.95 25.46 16.82
N LEU A 20 14.37 25.37 15.63
CA LEU A 20 14.91 25.94 14.39
C LEU A 20 14.27 27.30 14.04
N SER A 21 13.45 27.89 14.92
CA SER A 21 12.72 29.14 14.62
C SER A 21 13.62 30.33 14.33
N GLU A 22 14.87 30.31 14.80
CA GLU A 22 15.86 31.37 14.62
C GLU A 22 16.93 31.05 13.56
N GLU A 23 16.88 29.85 12.96
CA GLU A 23 17.86 29.45 11.94
C GLU A 23 17.59 30.13 10.59
N GLN A 24 18.64 30.69 9.99
CA GLN A 24 18.54 31.50 8.77
C GLN A 24 18.74 30.71 7.46
N PHE A 25 18.83 29.38 7.53
CA PHE A 25 18.93 28.42 6.41
C PHE A 25 19.65 28.94 5.14
N ARG A 26 20.85 29.53 5.32
CA ARG A 26 21.53 30.25 4.24
C ARG A 26 22.27 29.35 3.24
N VAL A 27 22.44 28.06 3.55
CA VAL A 27 23.21 27.09 2.74
C VAL A 27 22.38 25.82 2.55
N PHE A 28 22.44 25.17 1.38
CA PHE A 28 21.68 23.93 1.13
C PHE A 28 21.94 22.84 2.18
N SER A 29 23.19 22.71 2.64
CA SER A 29 23.58 21.77 3.69
C SER A 29 22.97 22.08 5.06
N SER A 30 22.46 23.30 5.29
CA SER A 30 21.73 23.65 6.52
C SER A 30 20.28 23.17 6.51
N VAL A 31 19.76 22.80 5.33
CA VAL A 31 18.41 22.24 5.15
C VAL A 31 18.48 20.71 5.01
N GLU A 32 19.59 20.19 4.47
CA GLU A 32 19.84 18.75 4.38
C GLU A 32 20.16 18.15 5.74
N LYS A 33 19.22 17.37 6.28
CA LYS A 33 19.50 16.52 7.44
C LYS A 33 20.28 15.29 7.00
N SER A 34 21.40 15.04 7.65
CA SER A 34 22.13 13.79 7.54
C SER A 34 21.25 12.61 7.98
N LYS A 35 21.49 11.42 7.40
CA LYS A 35 20.78 10.22 7.82
C LYS A 35 21.13 9.93 9.28
N LEU A 36 20.11 9.67 10.10
CA LEU A 36 20.30 9.26 11.50
C LEU A 36 21.27 8.07 11.57
N PRO A 37 22.31 8.13 12.42
CA PRO A 37 23.26 7.04 12.55
C PRO A 37 22.58 5.81 13.16
N TYR A 38 23.04 4.62 12.77
CA TYR A 38 22.46 3.36 13.24
C TYR A 38 22.52 3.21 14.77
N SER A 39 23.52 3.82 15.41
CA SER A 39 23.67 3.90 16.87
C SER A 39 22.46 4.48 17.59
N GLN A 40 21.70 5.37 16.94
CA GLN A 40 20.52 6.03 17.52
C GLN A 40 19.20 5.28 17.24
N LEU A 41 19.23 4.22 16.43
CA LEU A 41 18.02 3.45 16.09
C LEU A 41 17.32 2.88 17.32
N GLY A 42 18.09 2.47 18.34
CA GLY A 42 17.53 1.98 19.60
C GLY A 42 16.71 3.02 20.34
N LEU A 43 17.16 4.29 20.35
CA LEU A 43 16.46 5.41 20.98
C LEU A 43 15.16 5.72 20.23
N VAL A 44 15.18 5.71 18.89
CA VAL A 44 13.97 5.90 18.07
C VAL A 44 12.95 4.80 18.34
N ILE A 45 13.37 3.53 18.36
CA ILE A 45 12.48 2.40 18.69
C ILE A 45 11.87 2.57 20.08
N SER A 46 12.66 2.97 21.09
CA SER A 46 12.16 3.22 22.45
C SER A 46 11.13 4.35 22.49
N SER A 47 11.36 5.45 21.75
CA SER A 47 10.43 6.58 21.66
C SER A 47 9.09 6.18 21.02
N TYR A 48 9.11 5.33 19.98
CA TYR A 48 7.90 4.77 19.40
C TYR A 48 7.10 3.93 20.39
N HIS A 49 7.76 3.09 21.20
CA HIS A 49 7.09 2.32 22.23
C HIS A 49 6.36 3.22 23.24
N GLN A 50 7.04 4.24 23.78
CA GLN A 50 6.44 5.22 24.69
C GLN A 50 5.25 5.94 24.04
N THR A 51 5.38 6.33 22.78
CA THR A 51 4.32 7.00 22.03
C THR A 51 3.11 6.09 21.85
N ILE A 52 3.30 4.81 21.53
CA ILE A 52 2.21 3.83 21.41
C ILE A 52 1.47 3.67 22.75
N ASP A 53 2.18 3.65 23.87
CA ASP A 53 1.57 3.55 25.20
C ASP A 53 0.71 4.79 25.51
N VAL A 54 1.21 5.99 25.20
CA VAL A 54 0.46 7.25 25.35
C VAL A 54 -0.76 7.30 24.43
N LEU A 55 -0.61 6.89 23.16
CA LEU A 55 -1.73 6.83 22.20
C LEU A 55 -2.79 5.81 22.61
N GLN A 56 -2.37 4.69 23.22
CA GLN A 56 -3.28 3.71 23.79
C GLN A 56 -4.03 4.28 25.01
N ALA A 57 -3.33 4.92 25.95
CA ALA A 57 -3.94 5.52 27.13
C ALA A 57 -4.91 6.66 26.77
N SER A 58 -4.63 7.42 25.72
CA SER A 58 -5.48 8.50 25.20
C SER A 58 -6.56 8.05 24.22
N ASN A 59 -6.71 6.74 23.97
CA ASN A 59 -7.67 6.16 23.02
C ASN A 59 -7.55 6.70 21.58
N GLN A 60 -6.36 7.16 21.18
CA GLN A 60 -6.04 7.68 19.85
C GLN A 60 -5.68 6.54 18.89
N ARG A 61 -6.66 5.72 18.56
CA ARG A 61 -6.46 4.44 17.85
C ARG A 61 -5.84 4.56 16.46
N SER A 62 -6.32 5.49 15.65
CA SER A 62 -5.83 5.67 14.28
C SER A 62 -4.33 6.03 14.27
N LEU A 63 -3.92 6.92 15.16
CA LEU A 63 -2.52 7.29 15.36
C LEU A 63 -1.71 6.13 15.92
N LYS A 64 -2.27 5.36 16.87
CA LYS A 64 -1.63 4.15 17.41
C LYS A 64 -1.32 3.14 16.32
N VAL A 65 -2.25 2.90 15.39
CA VAL A 65 -2.06 2.02 14.24
C VAL A 65 -0.93 2.52 13.33
N GLN A 66 -0.87 3.82 13.04
CA GLN A 66 0.22 4.41 12.25
C GLN A 66 1.58 4.26 12.94
N ALA A 67 1.62 4.50 14.26
CA ALA A 67 2.83 4.33 15.06
C ALA A 67 3.28 2.86 15.09
N LEU A 68 2.37 1.91 15.27
CA LEU A 68 2.66 0.47 15.23
C LEU A 68 3.15 0.01 13.85
N HIS A 69 2.54 0.50 12.76
CA HIS A 69 2.98 0.22 11.40
C HIS A 69 4.41 0.73 11.16
N SER A 70 4.69 1.98 11.54
CA SER A 70 6.02 2.60 11.41
C SER A 70 7.07 1.89 12.26
N LEU A 71 6.77 1.59 13.52
CA LEU A 71 7.63 0.81 14.41
C LEU A 71 7.92 -0.58 13.84
N GLY A 72 6.92 -1.25 13.26
CA GLY A 72 7.14 -2.53 12.60
C GLY A 72 8.10 -2.45 11.42
N ASN A 73 8.04 -1.38 10.61
CA ASN A 73 9.02 -1.15 9.54
C ASN A 73 10.44 -0.97 10.09
N LEU A 74 10.61 -0.17 11.16
CA LEU A 74 11.89 0.02 11.82
C LEU A 74 12.44 -1.28 12.42
N LEU A 75 11.58 -2.11 12.99
CA LEU A 75 11.97 -3.41 13.55
C LEU A 75 12.36 -4.42 12.47
N ILE A 76 11.76 -4.38 11.27
CA ILE A 76 12.26 -5.15 10.12
C ILE A 76 13.65 -4.67 9.71
N PHE A 77 13.85 -3.36 9.63
CA PHE A 77 15.15 -2.77 9.31
C PHE A 77 16.22 -3.15 10.36
N ALA A 78 15.86 -3.20 11.63
CA ALA A 78 16.70 -3.68 12.72
C ALA A 78 16.80 -5.22 12.83
N GLU A 79 16.33 -5.97 11.82
CA GLU A 79 16.31 -7.44 11.76
C GLU A 79 15.51 -8.16 12.87
N LYS A 80 14.71 -7.42 13.66
CA LYS A 80 13.85 -7.93 14.74
C LYS A 80 12.50 -8.39 14.21
N LYS A 81 12.49 -9.37 13.30
CA LYS A 81 11.28 -9.84 12.59
C LYS A 81 10.12 -10.27 13.50
N ARG A 82 10.41 -10.94 14.62
CA ARG A 82 9.37 -11.39 15.57
C ARG A 82 8.65 -10.20 16.25
N ALA A 83 9.39 -9.16 16.62
CA ALA A 83 8.83 -7.97 17.23
C ALA A 83 8.04 -7.16 16.19
N ALA A 84 8.58 -7.01 14.97
CA ALA A 84 7.86 -6.38 13.86
C ALA A 84 6.52 -7.06 13.58
N PHE A 85 6.52 -8.40 13.52
CA PHE A 85 5.30 -9.18 13.33
C PHE A 85 4.26 -8.91 14.43
N LYS A 86 4.69 -8.83 15.70
CA LYS A 86 3.79 -8.50 16.83
C LYS A 86 3.17 -7.12 16.65
N CYS A 87 3.95 -6.10 16.32
CA CYS A 87 3.45 -4.74 16.09
C CYS A 87 2.44 -4.69 14.94
N TRP A 88 2.72 -5.38 13.84
CA TRP A 88 1.83 -5.42 12.68
C TRP A 88 0.54 -6.21 12.93
N CYS A 89 0.59 -7.33 13.64
CA CYS A 89 -0.63 -8.02 14.06
C CYS A 89 -1.47 -7.15 14.99
N GLN A 90 -0.84 -6.49 15.97
CA GLN A 90 -1.54 -5.58 16.88
C GLN A 90 -2.20 -4.43 16.12
N ALA A 91 -1.52 -3.87 15.12
CA ALA A 91 -2.08 -2.83 14.27
C ALA A 91 -3.31 -3.32 13.48
N LEU A 92 -3.26 -4.53 12.91
CA LEU A 92 -4.41 -5.13 12.23
C LEU A 92 -5.58 -5.36 13.19
N ASP A 93 -5.31 -5.90 14.37
CA ASP A 93 -6.33 -6.16 15.38
C ASP A 93 -6.99 -4.86 15.85
N ASP A 94 -6.21 -3.79 16.03
CA ASP A 94 -6.72 -2.46 16.38
C ASP A 94 -7.59 -1.87 15.25
N ILE A 95 -7.21 -2.05 13.97
CA ILE A 95 -7.99 -1.61 12.81
C ILE A 95 -9.37 -2.26 12.80
N PHE A 96 -9.43 -3.59 12.92
CA PHE A 96 -10.68 -4.35 12.85
C PHE A 96 -11.44 -4.44 14.16
N ARG A 97 -10.84 -3.98 15.27
CA ARG A 97 -11.39 -4.10 16.63
C ARG A 97 -11.66 -5.55 17.04
N LYS A 98 -10.89 -6.50 16.50
CA LYS A 98 -11.00 -7.95 16.77
C LYS A 98 -9.60 -8.50 16.97
N PRO A 99 -9.35 -9.38 17.94
CA PRO A 99 -8.05 -10.04 18.06
C PRO A 99 -7.84 -11.08 16.94
N ASP A 100 -6.58 -11.32 16.61
CA ASP A 100 -6.12 -12.35 15.68
C ASP A 100 -6.77 -12.28 14.29
N VAL A 101 -6.88 -11.07 13.73
CA VAL A 101 -7.51 -10.83 12.42
C VAL A 101 -6.82 -11.60 11.32
N LEU A 102 -5.49 -11.71 11.38
CA LEU A 102 -4.69 -12.38 10.35
C LEU A 102 -5.11 -13.84 10.13
N HIS A 103 -5.66 -14.49 11.16
CA HIS A 103 -6.14 -15.86 11.11
C HIS A 103 -7.66 -15.99 11.04
N THR A 104 -8.40 -14.99 11.54
CA THR A 104 -9.86 -15.04 11.68
C THR A 104 -10.64 -14.16 10.70
N TRP A 105 -9.98 -13.46 9.77
CA TRP A 105 -10.66 -12.53 8.86
C TRP A 105 -11.74 -13.19 7.97
N LYS A 106 -11.65 -14.49 7.70
CA LYS A 106 -12.67 -15.22 6.92
C LYS A 106 -13.98 -15.41 7.69
N GLU A 107 -13.95 -15.31 9.02
CA GLU A 107 -15.12 -15.47 9.90
C GLU A 107 -16.06 -14.26 9.89
N PHE A 108 -15.62 -13.12 9.34
CA PHE A 108 -16.46 -11.93 9.24
C PHE A 108 -17.75 -12.20 8.42
N GLY A 109 -17.71 -13.19 7.53
CA GLY A 109 -18.77 -13.48 6.56
C GLY A 109 -20.02 -14.21 7.05
N THR A 110 -20.43 -14.14 8.31
CA THR A 110 -21.58 -14.93 8.82
C THR A 110 -22.89 -14.16 9.03
N SER A 111 -22.98 -12.87 8.69
CA SER A 111 -24.13 -12.05 9.14
C SER A 111 -25.13 -11.54 8.09
N LEU A 112 -25.04 -11.86 6.78
CA LEU A 112 -26.03 -11.33 5.83
C LEU A 112 -26.50 -12.36 4.80
N THR A 113 -27.74 -12.78 5.04
CA THR A 113 -28.80 -13.36 4.19
C THR A 113 -28.46 -13.83 2.77
N ASN A 114 -28.91 -15.05 2.50
CA ASN A 114 -29.15 -15.64 1.17
C ASN A 114 -29.87 -14.68 0.22
N THR A 115 -29.14 -13.95 -0.63
CA THR A 115 -29.69 -13.35 -1.85
C THR A 115 -28.62 -13.32 -2.96
N THR A 116 -28.80 -14.28 -3.87
CA THR A 116 -28.68 -14.15 -5.34
C THR A 116 -27.36 -13.70 -5.99
N ASN A 117 -26.77 -14.66 -6.74
CA ASN A 117 -26.16 -14.48 -8.05
C ASN A 117 -24.84 -13.68 -8.17
N SER A 118 -23.79 -14.10 -7.46
CA SER A 118 -22.41 -13.81 -7.90
C SER A 118 -21.82 -15.03 -8.58
N SER A 119 -21.49 -14.90 -9.86
CA SER A 119 -20.82 -15.90 -10.69
C SER A 119 -19.34 -16.06 -10.33
N LEU A 120 -19.04 -16.25 -9.05
CA LEU A 120 -17.73 -16.68 -8.57
C LEU A 120 -17.72 -18.21 -8.54
N LEU A 121 -16.55 -18.81 -8.78
CA LEU A 121 -16.35 -20.23 -8.53
C LEU A 121 -16.91 -20.58 -7.13
N PRO A 122 -17.52 -21.77 -6.96
CA PRO A 122 -17.97 -22.20 -5.64
C PRO A 122 -16.79 -22.18 -4.66
N GLY A 123 -16.79 -21.22 -3.72
CA GLY A 123 -15.82 -21.17 -2.62
C GLY A 123 -15.12 -19.83 -2.31
N PHE A 124 -15.23 -18.79 -3.15
CA PHE A 124 -14.64 -17.48 -2.82
C PHE A 124 -15.71 -16.43 -2.51
N LYS A 125 -15.75 -15.98 -1.24
CA LYS A 125 -16.63 -14.91 -0.77
C LYS A 125 -15.91 -13.57 -0.89
N ASP A 126 -16.56 -12.58 -1.50
CA ASP A 126 -16.07 -11.20 -1.51
C ASP A 126 -16.34 -10.56 -0.13
N TYR A 127 -15.26 -10.15 0.56
CA TYR A 127 -15.31 -9.46 1.86
C TYR A 127 -15.03 -7.96 1.74
N SER A 128 -14.77 -7.43 0.54
CA SER A 128 -14.30 -6.06 0.34
C SER A 128 -15.28 -4.99 0.81
N GLU A 129 -16.59 -5.17 0.55
CA GLU A 129 -17.65 -4.26 1.04
C GLU A 129 -17.79 -4.34 2.57
N GLU A 130 -17.70 -5.55 3.13
CA GLU A 130 -17.78 -5.75 4.57
C GLU A 130 -16.60 -5.08 5.28
N PHE A 131 -15.38 -5.26 4.76
CA PHE A 131 -14.19 -4.60 5.30
C PHE A 131 -14.32 -3.09 5.22
N LEU A 132 -14.74 -2.55 4.08
CA LEU A 132 -14.96 -1.11 3.94
C LEU A 132 -15.95 -0.59 4.99
N SER A 133 -17.09 -1.27 5.17
CA SER A 133 -18.08 -0.84 6.18
C SER A 133 -17.56 -0.87 7.61
N LYS A 134 -16.68 -1.84 7.94
CA LYS A 134 -16.15 -2.03 9.30
C LYS A 134 -14.99 -1.10 9.64
N VAL A 135 -14.05 -0.93 8.72
CA VAL A 135 -12.77 -0.26 9.01
C VAL A 135 -12.59 1.06 8.26
N GLY A 136 -13.49 1.36 7.32
CA GLY A 136 -13.44 2.56 6.50
C GLY A 136 -12.26 2.59 5.52
N ILE A 137 -12.17 3.66 4.74
CA ILE A 137 -11.17 3.84 3.68
C ILE A 137 -9.75 3.74 4.23
N TRP A 138 -9.47 4.46 5.32
CA TRP A 138 -8.13 4.51 5.92
C TRP A 138 -7.74 3.19 6.60
N GLY A 139 -8.71 2.49 7.21
CA GLY A 139 -8.49 1.16 7.77
C GLY A 139 -8.21 0.13 6.68
N CYS A 140 -8.93 0.19 5.56
CA CYS A 140 -8.66 -0.63 4.38
C CYS A 140 -7.24 -0.38 3.84
N LEU A 141 -6.87 0.88 3.62
CA LEU A 141 -5.54 1.23 3.11
C LEU A 141 -4.42 0.77 4.05
N GLN A 142 -4.49 1.11 5.34
CA GLN A 142 -3.48 0.70 6.32
C GLN A 142 -3.43 -0.81 6.50
N GLY A 143 -4.58 -1.47 6.62
CA GLY A 143 -4.66 -2.92 6.78
C GLY A 143 -4.11 -3.66 5.56
N ALA A 144 -4.35 -3.13 4.35
CA ALA A 144 -3.81 -3.69 3.11
C ALA A 144 -2.28 -3.64 3.10
N LEU A 145 -1.68 -2.49 3.46
CA LEU A 145 -0.22 -2.32 3.54
C LEU A 145 0.40 -3.24 4.58
N ILE A 146 -0.17 -3.29 5.78
CA ILE A 146 0.35 -4.12 6.87
C ILE A 146 0.26 -5.60 6.48
N SER A 147 -0.85 -6.05 5.90
CA SER A 147 -1.02 -7.44 5.46
C SER A 147 -0.04 -7.82 4.34
N ALA A 148 0.19 -6.92 3.37
CA ALA A 148 1.19 -7.12 2.33
C ALA A 148 2.60 -7.24 2.90
N LYS A 149 2.98 -6.37 3.85
CA LYS A 149 4.29 -6.40 4.51
C LYS A 149 4.49 -7.66 5.36
N ILE A 150 3.46 -8.14 6.06
CA ILE A 150 3.51 -9.43 6.76
C ILE A 150 3.77 -10.56 5.74
N ALA A 151 3.10 -10.55 4.59
CA ALA A 151 3.31 -11.54 3.55
C ALA A 151 4.77 -11.49 3.03
N GLN A 152 5.26 -10.30 2.70
CA GLN A 152 6.57 -10.07 2.09
C GLN A 152 7.75 -10.34 3.04
N PHE A 153 7.67 -9.88 4.29
CA PHE A 153 8.83 -9.88 5.19
C PHE A 153 8.77 -10.94 6.29
N ILE A 154 7.58 -11.46 6.62
CA ILE A 154 7.40 -12.43 7.72
C ILE A 154 7.05 -13.82 7.20
N LYS A 155 6.08 -13.95 6.29
CA LYS A 155 5.58 -15.26 5.81
C LYS A 155 6.34 -15.79 4.60
N THR A 156 7.64 -15.52 4.50
CA THR A 156 8.45 -15.87 3.32
C THR A 156 8.50 -17.38 3.06
N VAL A 157 8.57 -18.21 4.11
CA VAL A 157 8.72 -19.68 3.99
C VAL A 157 7.39 -20.41 3.79
N ASN A 158 6.31 -19.96 4.43
CA ASN A 158 5.03 -20.66 4.39
C ASN A 158 4.11 -20.06 3.33
N VAL A 159 4.11 -20.66 2.13
CA VAL A 159 3.34 -20.19 0.97
C VAL A 159 1.85 -20.06 1.30
N LYS A 160 1.24 -21.03 1.97
CA LYS A 160 -0.19 -20.97 2.34
C LYS A 160 -0.50 -19.76 3.21
N LYS A 161 0.32 -19.50 4.23
CA LYS A 161 0.16 -18.32 5.10
C LYS A 161 0.45 -17.01 4.35
N ARG A 162 1.43 -17.01 3.45
CA ARG A 162 1.79 -15.88 2.59
C ARG A 162 0.62 -15.48 1.70
N ILE A 163 0.08 -16.42 0.93
CA ILE A 163 -1.06 -16.20 0.05
C ILE A 163 -2.30 -15.78 0.86
N ASN A 164 -2.54 -16.33 2.05
CA ASN A 164 -3.63 -15.86 2.91
C ASN A 164 -3.49 -14.38 3.33
N CYS A 165 -2.27 -13.91 3.57
CA CYS A 165 -2.01 -12.49 3.87
C CYS A 165 -2.18 -11.63 2.60
N CYS A 166 -1.75 -12.11 1.43
CA CYS A 166 -1.96 -11.44 0.16
C CYS A 166 -3.46 -11.32 -0.18
N LEU A 167 -4.27 -12.35 0.08
CA LEU A 167 -5.72 -12.32 -0.11
C LEU A 167 -6.40 -11.30 0.80
N LEU A 168 -6.02 -11.26 2.09
CA LEU A 168 -6.51 -10.22 3.00
C LEU A 168 -6.15 -8.81 2.50
N SER A 169 -4.91 -8.62 2.08
CA SER A 169 -4.43 -7.35 1.53
C SER A 169 -5.20 -6.95 0.26
N ALA A 170 -5.41 -7.90 -0.66
CA ALA A 170 -6.16 -7.70 -1.89
C ALA A 170 -7.60 -7.26 -1.63
N LEU A 171 -8.31 -7.95 -0.73
CA LEU A 171 -9.69 -7.62 -0.38
C LEU A 171 -9.81 -6.24 0.28
N LEU A 172 -8.81 -5.83 1.06
CA LEU A 172 -8.76 -4.49 1.66
C LEU A 172 -8.48 -3.41 0.62
N PHE A 173 -7.58 -3.64 -0.33
CA PHE A 173 -7.38 -2.73 -1.47
C PHE A 173 -8.63 -2.64 -2.34
N GLN A 174 -9.28 -3.78 -2.62
CA GLN A 174 -10.57 -3.80 -3.32
C GLN A 174 -11.65 -3.01 -2.55
N GLY A 175 -11.59 -2.98 -1.22
CA GLY A 175 -12.45 -2.13 -0.39
C GLY A 175 -12.41 -0.66 -0.79
N LEU A 176 -11.28 -0.14 -1.29
CA LEU A 176 -11.17 1.23 -1.82
C LEU A 176 -11.95 1.43 -3.13
N LEU A 177 -12.22 0.37 -3.86
CA LEU A 177 -13.05 0.38 -5.07
C LEU A 177 -14.53 0.17 -4.75
N ARG A 178 -14.88 -0.15 -3.50
CA ARG A 178 -16.28 -0.31 -3.05
C ARG A 178 -16.91 0.98 -2.51
N THR A 179 -16.12 2.04 -2.42
CA THR A 179 -16.55 3.33 -1.85
C THR A 179 -17.45 4.14 -2.77
N THR A 180 -17.46 3.86 -4.06
CA THR A 180 -18.12 4.69 -5.06
C THR A 180 -18.81 3.83 -6.13
N LEU A 181 -19.89 4.37 -6.70
CA LEU A 181 -20.71 3.69 -7.71
C LEU A 181 -20.07 3.43 -9.10
N PRO A 182 -19.05 4.19 -9.60
CA PRO A 182 -18.55 3.96 -10.96
C PRO A 182 -17.66 2.72 -11.08
N HIS A 183 -17.20 2.16 -9.95
CA HIS A 183 -16.29 1.01 -9.94
C HIS A 183 -17.08 -0.30 -10.10
N PRO A 184 -16.68 -1.20 -11.02
CA PRO A 184 -17.39 -2.45 -11.20
C PRO A 184 -17.39 -3.32 -9.93
N LYS A 185 -18.52 -4.01 -9.69
CA LYS A 185 -18.61 -5.00 -8.61
C LYS A 185 -17.92 -6.31 -8.96
N ALA A 186 -18.18 -6.84 -10.15
CA ALA A 186 -17.59 -8.08 -10.61
C ALA A 186 -16.13 -7.88 -11.05
N GLU A 187 -15.23 -8.74 -10.56
CA GLU A 187 -13.78 -8.64 -10.82
C GLU A 187 -13.44 -8.72 -12.31
N ARG A 188 -14.14 -9.58 -13.07
CA ARG A 188 -13.95 -9.73 -14.53
C ARG A 188 -14.15 -8.42 -15.31
N CYS A 189 -14.98 -7.51 -14.82
CA CYS A 189 -15.22 -6.23 -15.49
C CYS A 189 -13.98 -5.34 -15.46
N TYR A 190 -13.01 -5.60 -14.58
CA TYR A 190 -11.72 -4.90 -14.56
C TYR A 190 -10.77 -5.31 -15.67
N ALA A 191 -11.14 -6.28 -16.52
CA ALA A 191 -10.36 -6.62 -17.71
C ALA A 191 -10.19 -5.40 -18.65
N GLN A 192 -11.22 -4.58 -18.80
CA GLN A 192 -11.20 -3.37 -19.65
C GLN A 192 -11.43 -2.07 -18.88
N TYR A 193 -11.75 -2.13 -17.58
CA TYR A 193 -12.00 -0.94 -16.78
C TYR A 193 -10.69 -0.20 -16.45
N GLU A 194 -10.71 1.12 -16.63
CA GLU A 194 -9.64 2.03 -16.21
C GLU A 194 -10.20 3.00 -15.17
N ILE A 195 -9.50 3.13 -14.03
CA ILE A 195 -9.89 4.07 -12.99
C ILE A 195 -9.43 5.46 -13.42
N THR A 196 -10.37 6.39 -13.61
CA THR A 196 -10.08 7.81 -13.86
C THR A 196 -10.02 8.61 -12.56
N GLN A 197 -10.86 8.23 -11.59
CA GLN A 197 -10.92 8.82 -10.28
C GLN A 197 -11.23 7.73 -9.25
N LEU A 198 -10.34 7.57 -8.27
CA LEU A 198 -10.52 6.54 -7.23
C LEU A 198 -11.59 6.96 -6.20
N LEU A 199 -11.36 8.10 -5.54
CA LEU A 199 -12.23 8.66 -4.48
C LEU A 199 -12.50 10.15 -4.76
N PRO A 200 -13.72 10.54 -5.14
CA PRO A 200 -14.08 11.95 -5.28
C PRO A 200 -13.91 12.72 -3.97
N GLY A 201 -13.16 13.82 -4.01
CA GLY A 201 -12.97 14.71 -2.85
C GLY A 201 -12.02 14.19 -1.76
N ILE A 202 -11.34 13.06 -1.97
CA ILE A 202 -10.39 12.51 -1.00
C ILE A 202 -9.00 12.40 -1.63
N GLU A 203 -8.05 13.13 -1.08
CA GLU A 203 -6.64 12.99 -1.41
C GLU A 203 -5.98 11.98 -0.46
N LEU A 204 -5.65 10.79 -0.97
CA LEU A 204 -5.13 9.69 -0.14
C LEU A 204 -3.70 9.93 0.38
N PHE A 205 -2.88 10.70 -0.33
CA PHE A 205 -1.43 10.77 -0.13
C PHE A 205 -0.92 12.12 0.39
N THR A 206 -1.82 13.01 0.80
CA THR A 206 -1.47 14.33 1.36
C THR A 206 -0.76 14.20 2.71
N ASP A 207 -1.15 13.19 3.50
CA ASP A 207 -0.52 12.85 4.78
C ASP A 207 0.34 11.59 4.61
N SER A 208 1.66 11.77 4.51
CA SER A 208 2.62 10.68 4.33
C SER A 208 2.64 9.67 5.49
N PHE A 209 2.23 10.07 6.69
CA PHE A 209 2.11 9.16 7.84
C PHE A 209 0.89 8.25 7.73
N ARG A 210 -0.17 8.70 7.04
CA ARG A 210 -1.35 7.89 6.71
C ARG A 210 -1.12 6.97 5.54
N ALA A 211 -0.38 7.37 4.53
CA ALA A 211 -0.01 6.49 3.43
C ALA A 211 1.09 7.13 2.58
N ASP A 212 2.24 6.49 2.54
CA ASP A 212 3.28 6.80 1.55
C ASP A 212 2.97 6.07 0.22
N ILE A 213 2.93 6.82 -0.86
CA ILE A 213 2.59 6.28 -2.19
C ILE A 213 3.63 5.26 -2.67
N CYS A 214 4.90 5.44 -2.34
CA CYS A 214 5.95 4.49 -2.72
C CYS A 214 5.72 3.13 -2.04
N SER A 215 5.43 3.14 -0.74
CA SER A 215 5.07 1.95 0.03
C SER A 215 3.79 1.29 -0.50
N VAL A 216 2.81 2.08 -0.96
CA VAL A 216 1.55 1.56 -1.51
C VAL A 216 1.78 0.87 -2.84
N ILE A 217 2.48 1.51 -3.78
CA ILE A 217 2.83 0.92 -5.07
C ILE A 217 3.66 -0.34 -4.88
N ALA A 218 4.68 -0.32 -4.01
CA ALA A 218 5.51 -1.50 -3.75
C ALA A 218 4.70 -2.67 -3.17
N SER A 219 3.83 -2.40 -2.18
CA SER A 219 2.98 -3.41 -1.55
C SER A 219 1.96 -3.98 -2.53
N LEU A 220 1.32 -3.12 -3.32
CA LEU A 220 0.31 -3.50 -4.31
C LEU A 220 0.93 -4.35 -5.43
N TYR A 221 2.09 -3.94 -5.96
CA TYR A 221 2.82 -4.73 -6.95
C TYR A 221 3.21 -6.11 -6.42
N TYR A 222 3.74 -6.16 -5.19
CA TYR A 222 4.11 -7.42 -4.54
C TYR A 222 2.92 -8.38 -4.44
N ILE A 223 1.77 -7.92 -3.95
CA ILE A 223 0.60 -8.82 -3.82
C ILE A 223 0.04 -9.24 -5.17
N ILE A 224 0.06 -8.37 -6.19
CA ILE A 224 -0.39 -8.68 -7.54
C ILE A 224 0.45 -9.84 -8.10
N ARG A 225 1.77 -9.75 -7.98
CA ARG A 225 2.72 -10.78 -8.44
C ARG A 225 2.54 -12.09 -7.69
N GLU A 226 2.42 -12.06 -6.37
CA GLU A 226 2.23 -13.27 -5.56
C GLU A 226 0.89 -13.96 -5.85
N LEU A 227 -0.19 -13.20 -6.04
CA LEU A 227 -1.51 -13.75 -6.33
C LEU A 227 -1.61 -14.28 -7.75
N HIS A 228 -0.98 -13.61 -8.72
CA HIS A 228 -0.85 -14.11 -10.09
C HIS A 228 -0.06 -15.42 -10.14
N PHE A 229 1.08 -15.49 -9.43
CA PHE A 229 1.87 -16.72 -9.31
C PHE A 229 1.05 -17.87 -8.69
N ALA A 230 0.20 -17.56 -7.71
CA ALA A 230 -0.73 -18.53 -7.10
C ALA A 230 -2.02 -18.77 -7.91
N LYS A 231 -2.12 -18.26 -9.14
CA LYS A 231 -3.27 -18.43 -10.06
C LYS A 231 -4.60 -17.87 -9.54
N HIS A 232 -4.55 -16.88 -8.65
CA HIS A 232 -5.73 -16.12 -8.21
C HIS A 232 -6.05 -14.96 -9.18
N ASN A 233 -6.07 -15.22 -10.49
CA ASN A 233 -6.02 -14.15 -11.50
C ASN A 233 -7.25 -13.24 -11.55
N LEU A 234 -8.42 -13.72 -11.13
CA LEU A 234 -9.63 -12.87 -11.05
C LEU A 234 -9.48 -11.76 -10.00
N ILE A 235 -8.98 -12.08 -8.80
CA ILE A 235 -8.76 -11.08 -7.73
C ILE A 235 -7.70 -10.04 -8.11
N VAL A 236 -6.81 -10.40 -9.04
CA VAL A 236 -5.71 -9.54 -9.50
C VAL A 236 -6.22 -8.43 -10.41
N LEU A 237 -7.29 -8.61 -11.19
CA LEU A 237 -7.76 -7.60 -12.15
C LEU A 237 -8.10 -6.25 -11.49
N PRO A 238 -8.89 -6.18 -10.40
CA PRO A 238 -9.13 -4.90 -9.72
C PRO A 238 -7.86 -4.27 -9.13
N LEU A 239 -6.93 -5.10 -8.64
CA LEU A 239 -5.66 -4.62 -8.09
C LEU A 239 -4.76 -4.02 -9.18
N LEU A 240 -4.72 -4.62 -10.36
CA LEU A 240 -3.99 -4.10 -11.52
C LEU A 240 -4.57 -2.75 -11.97
N ALA A 241 -5.89 -2.61 -12.03
CA ALA A 241 -6.51 -1.33 -12.34
C ALA A 241 -6.13 -0.25 -11.31
N LEU A 242 -6.16 -0.60 -10.02
CA LEU A 242 -5.74 0.30 -8.93
C LEU A 242 -4.26 0.67 -9.04
N TYR A 243 -3.40 -0.30 -9.35
CA TYR A 243 -1.97 -0.09 -9.55
C TYR A 243 -1.70 0.84 -10.73
N GLN A 244 -2.35 0.59 -11.87
CA GLN A 244 -2.26 1.40 -13.07
C GLN A 244 -2.69 2.85 -12.81
N TYR A 245 -3.75 3.06 -12.04
CA TYR A 245 -4.16 4.40 -11.61
C TYR A 245 -3.08 5.13 -10.80
N PHE A 246 -2.45 4.45 -9.83
CA PHE A 246 -1.39 5.07 -9.04
C PHE A 246 -0.15 5.38 -9.87
N VAL A 247 0.34 4.44 -10.68
CA VAL A 247 1.57 4.65 -11.46
C VAL A 247 1.36 5.61 -12.63
N SER A 248 0.21 5.56 -13.31
CA SER A 248 -0.07 6.42 -14.46
C SER A 248 -0.63 7.77 -14.03
N GLY A 249 -1.72 7.76 -13.26
CA GLY A 249 -2.44 8.99 -12.90
C GLY A 249 -1.68 9.85 -11.91
N ILE A 250 -1.10 9.23 -10.86
CA ILE A 250 -0.50 9.98 -9.75
C ILE A 250 1.02 10.14 -9.93
N CYS A 251 1.76 9.03 -10.06
CA CYS A 251 3.22 9.07 -10.13
C CYS A 251 3.76 9.46 -11.51
N GLN A 252 2.97 9.27 -12.56
CA GLN A 252 3.41 9.46 -13.95
C GLN A 252 4.67 8.63 -14.29
N ASP A 253 4.79 7.43 -13.74
CA ASP A 253 5.92 6.52 -13.94
C ASP A 253 5.66 5.62 -15.16
N LEU A 254 6.32 5.96 -16.28
CA LEU A 254 6.19 5.24 -17.55
C LEU A 254 6.62 3.77 -17.44
N VAL A 255 7.73 3.50 -16.75
CA VAL A 255 8.32 2.14 -16.70
C VAL A 255 7.38 1.22 -15.93
N ARG A 256 6.95 1.64 -14.73
CA ARG A 256 6.01 0.85 -13.92
C ARG A 256 4.64 0.73 -14.58
N ASN A 257 4.20 1.74 -15.34
CA ASN A 257 2.98 1.64 -16.11
C ASN A 257 3.07 0.55 -17.17
N LEU A 258 4.15 0.51 -17.96
CA LEU A 258 4.36 -0.53 -18.96
C LEU A 258 4.44 -1.93 -18.33
N GLU A 259 5.19 -2.09 -17.25
CA GLU A 259 5.26 -3.36 -16.50
C GLU A 259 3.89 -3.83 -16.04
N ALA A 260 3.05 -2.93 -15.51
CA ALA A 260 1.69 -3.26 -15.09
C ALA A 260 0.81 -3.73 -16.25
N ARG A 261 0.95 -3.10 -17.42
CA ARG A 261 0.15 -3.45 -18.60
C ARG A 261 0.59 -4.78 -19.22
N ILE A 262 1.89 -5.04 -19.26
CA ILE A 262 2.42 -6.36 -19.67
C ILE A 262 1.89 -7.44 -18.72
N LEU A 263 1.95 -7.21 -17.41
CA LEU A 263 1.40 -8.14 -16.42
C LEU A 263 -0.12 -8.32 -16.57
N LYS A 264 -0.85 -7.26 -16.92
CA LYS A 264 -2.29 -7.35 -17.23
C LYS A 264 -2.55 -8.25 -18.43
N ILE A 265 -1.75 -8.16 -19.49
CA ILE A 265 -1.83 -9.05 -20.66
C ILE A 265 -1.62 -10.51 -20.24
N GLU A 266 -0.59 -10.81 -19.43
CA GLU A 266 -0.33 -12.17 -18.91
C GLU A 266 -1.51 -12.71 -18.09
N VAL A 267 -2.06 -11.90 -17.19
CA VAL A 267 -3.23 -12.25 -16.36
C VAL A 267 -4.46 -12.52 -17.23
N LEU A 268 -4.70 -11.70 -18.25
CA LEU A 268 -5.83 -11.86 -19.17
C LEU A 268 -5.69 -13.13 -20.01
N ILE A 269 -4.49 -13.44 -20.49
CA ILE A 269 -4.20 -14.69 -21.22
C ILE A 269 -4.47 -15.90 -20.33
N ASP A 270 -3.97 -15.91 -19.09
CA ASP A 270 -4.21 -17.00 -18.13
C ASP A 270 -5.71 -17.19 -17.82
N LEU A 271 -6.52 -16.13 -17.92
CA LEU A 271 -7.98 -16.18 -17.74
C LEU A 271 -8.75 -16.54 -19.03
N GLY A 272 -8.08 -16.61 -20.18
CA GLY A 272 -8.69 -16.85 -21.49
C GLY A 272 -9.35 -15.62 -22.13
N PHE A 273 -9.09 -14.42 -21.62
CA PHE A 273 -9.63 -13.15 -22.13
C PHE A 273 -8.73 -12.61 -23.26
N PHE A 274 -8.66 -13.37 -24.36
CA PHE A 274 -7.72 -13.10 -25.45
C PHE A 274 -8.01 -11.79 -26.20
N SER A 275 -9.29 -11.43 -26.36
CA SER A 275 -9.69 -10.16 -26.99
C SER A 275 -9.17 -8.96 -26.20
N GLU A 276 -9.30 -9.00 -24.89
CA GLU A 276 -8.87 -7.97 -23.95
C GLU A 276 -7.34 -7.90 -23.88
N ALA A 277 -6.67 -9.05 -23.87
CA ALA A 277 -5.22 -9.13 -23.91
C ALA A 277 -4.66 -8.49 -25.20
N PHE A 278 -5.25 -8.81 -26.35
CA PHE A 278 -4.87 -8.21 -27.63
C PHE A 278 -5.14 -6.71 -27.67
N TYR A 279 -6.30 -6.28 -27.13
CA TYR A 279 -6.62 -4.86 -27.03
C TYR A 279 -5.58 -4.10 -26.19
N GLU A 280 -5.22 -4.60 -25.00
CA GLU A 280 -4.18 -3.98 -24.17
C GLU A 280 -2.83 -3.90 -24.88
N LEU A 281 -2.43 -4.97 -25.58
CA LEU A 281 -1.21 -5.00 -26.38
C LEU A 281 -1.23 -3.92 -27.47
N ALA A 282 -2.33 -3.80 -28.22
CA ALA A 282 -2.49 -2.78 -29.24
C ALA A 282 -2.39 -1.36 -28.66
N GLN A 283 -2.98 -1.12 -27.50
CA GLN A 283 -2.91 0.17 -26.82
C GLN A 283 -1.47 0.54 -26.40
N ILE A 284 -0.66 -0.44 -25.98
CA ILE A 284 0.78 -0.24 -25.74
C ILE A 284 1.49 0.16 -27.04
N PHE A 285 1.26 -0.58 -28.13
CA PHE A 285 1.89 -0.29 -29.43
C PHE A 285 1.56 1.10 -29.97
N TYR A 286 0.32 1.57 -29.76
CA TYR A 286 -0.10 2.91 -30.16
C TYR A 286 0.23 4.00 -29.14
N GLY A 287 0.91 3.68 -28.04
CA GLY A 287 1.28 4.64 -27.00
C GLY A 287 0.08 5.29 -26.29
N LYS A 288 -1.09 4.63 -26.29
CA LYS A 288 -2.30 5.15 -25.65
C LYS A 288 -2.21 4.99 -24.13
N ASN A 289 -2.70 5.99 -23.39
CA ASN A 289 -2.72 6.02 -21.92
C ASN A 289 -1.32 5.91 -21.27
N MET A 290 -0.27 6.34 -21.97
CA MET A 290 1.08 6.44 -21.43
C MET A 290 1.25 7.74 -20.65
N PRO A 291 1.91 7.73 -19.48
CA PRO A 291 2.31 8.94 -18.78
C PRO A 291 3.16 9.83 -19.68
N CYS A 292 2.86 11.13 -19.70
CA CYS A 292 3.71 12.09 -20.40
C CYS A 292 5.03 12.22 -19.64
N SER A 293 6.16 12.05 -20.33
CA SER A 293 7.52 12.24 -19.79
C SER A 293 7.89 13.71 -19.53
N ILE A 294 6.91 14.56 -19.23
CA ILE A 294 7.16 15.97 -18.90
C ILE A 294 7.77 15.99 -17.49
N PRO A 295 9.00 16.54 -17.33
CA PRO A 295 9.61 16.66 -16.01
C PRO A 295 8.69 17.43 -15.06
N ALA A 296 8.66 17.01 -13.79
CA ALA A 296 7.77 17.50 -12.74
C ALA A 296 7.82 19.03 -12.46
N GLY A 297 8.62 19.81 -13.19
CA GLY A 297 8.70 21.28 -13.13
C GLY A 297 7.98 22.04 -14.25
N LEU A 298 7.34 21.37 -15.22
CA LEU A 298 6.74 22.03 -16.39
C LEU A 298 5.30 21.57 -16.64
N LYS A 299 4.48 21.49 -15.58
CA LYS A 299 3.02 21.57 -15.78
C LYS A 299 2.71 23.00 -16.20
N ALA A 300 2.50 23.21 -17.50
CA ALA A 300 1.87 24.42 -18.00
C ALA A 300 0.59 24.66 -17.18
N LEU A 301 0.47 25.85 -16.59
CA LEU A 301 -0.77 26.33 -16.02
C LEU A 301 -1.83 26.25 -17.13
N GLY A 302 -2.64 25.19 -17.08
CA GLY A 302 -3.66 24.93 -18.08
C GLY A 302 -4.69 26.03 -18.06
N LYS A 303 -4.84 26.71 -19.20
CA LYS A 303 -5.79 27.77 -19.49
C LYS A 303 -7.17 27.48 -18.90
N ILE A 304 -7.64 28.41 -18.09
CA ILE A 304 -9.06 28.55 -17.76
C ILE A 304 -9.79 28.86 -19.08
N LYS A 305 -10.76 28.02 -19.43
CA LYS A 305 -11.86 28.36 -20.33
C LYS A 305 -13.15 28.18 -19.58
#